data_AF-A0ABD0JJR5-F1
#
_entry.id   AF-A0ABD0JJR5-F1
#
_cell.length_a   1.000
_cell.length_b   1.000
_cell.length_c   1.000
_cell.angle_alpha   90.00
_cell.angle_beta   90.00
_cell.angle_gamma   90.00
#
_symmetry.space_group_name_H-M   'P 1'
#
loop_
_entity.id
_entity.type
_entity.pdbx_description
1 polymer ?
#
loop_
_entity_poly.entity_id
_entity_poly.type
_entity_poly.pdbx_seq_one_letter_code
_entity_poly.pdbx_strand_id
1 'polypeptide(L)'
;MQQIQREQDDFQKRLADFPHLFQLECQHLICRKTYQRLKNDLEAARKSGAGFKETEKVRSLNLLAYTLFRLGEKTEALALLDEVLNMEDQHDNIVSLASKASMLWHTPIRRKEANQIVQKLEELRNTDGFHYLQVKAKAEMAADYMRFGHRFTEKAIDLYNKVIPEGREPEVWDWKMGLAKAYRHTMDLQHTPYVAGREAQVFQWL
;
A
#
# COMPACT_ATOMS: atom_id res chain seq x y z
N MET A 1 -28.95 14.87 0.51
CA MET A 1 -28.25 13.57 0.67
C MET A 1 -27.88 12.91 -0.65
N GLN A 2 -28.75 12.89 -1.68
CA GLN A 2 -28.43 12.26 -2.97
C GLN A 2 -27.21 12.86 -3.71
N GLN A 3 -27.00 14.19 -3.63
CA GLN A 3 -25.87 14.84 -4.32
C GLN A 3 -24.51 14.46 -3.75
N ILE A 4 -24.37 14.45 -2.41
CA ILE A 4 -23.12 14.08 -1.74
C ILE A 4 -22.78 12.61 -2.00
N GLN A 5 -23.80 11.73 -2.04
CA GLN A 5 -23.57 10.32 -2.36
C GLN A 5 -23.07 10.15 -3.79
N ARG A 6 -23.67 10.85 -4.77
CA ARG A 6 -23.19 10.84 -6.16
C ARG A 6 -21.76 11.32 -6.29
N GLU A 7 -21.41 12.41 -5.60
CA GLU A 7 -20.04 12.94 -5.58
C GLU A 7 -19.05 11.95 -4.95
N GLN A 8 -19.47 11.24 -3.90
CA GLN A 8 -18.67 10.20 -3.28
C GLN A 8 -18.46 9.01 -4.22
N ASP A 9 -19.51 8.55 -4.88
CA ASP A 9 -19.45 7.42 -5.81
C ASP A 9 -18.55 7.76 -7.02
N ASP A 10 -18.66 8.98 -7.55
CA ASP A 10 -17.79 9.47 -8.62
C ASP A 10 -16.32 9.54 -8.19
N PHE A 11 -16.06 10.13 -7.01
CA PHE A 11 -14.71 10.20 -6.44
C PHE A 11 -14.10 8.80 -6.26
N GLN A 12 -14.86 7.87 -5.66
CA GLN A 12 -14.39 6.50 -5.44
C GLN A 12 -14.14 5.78 -6.77
N LYS A 13 -15.00 5.97 -7.77
CA LYS A 13 -14.82 5.38 -9.10
C LYS A 13 -13.55 5.88 -9.77
N ARG A 14 -13.28 7.18 -9.72
CA ARG A 14 -12.06 7.77 -10.29
C ARG A 14 -10.80 7.29 -9.58
N LEU A 15 -10.88 7.10 -8.26
CA LEU A 15 -9.77 6.62 -7.44
C LEU A 15 -9.54 5.10 -7.51
N ALA A 16 -10.52 4.32 -7.97
CA ALA A 16 -10.52 2.86 -7.91
C ALA A 16 -9.32 2.21 -8.62
N ASP A 17 -8.84 2.81 -9.71
CA ASP A 17 -7.74 2.26 -10.52
C ASP A 17 -6.35 2.53 -9.90
N PHE A 18 -6.27 3.34 -8.85
CA PHE A 18 -5.00 3.73 -8.22
C PHE A 18 -4.80 2.93 -6.93
N PRO A 19 -3.81 2.01 -6.86
CA PRO A 19 -3.56 1.19 -5.69
C PRO A 19 -3.26 2.04 -4.46
N HIS A 20 -4.01 1.86 -3.36
CA HIS A 20 -3.82 2.61 -2.12
C HIS A 20 -4.32 1.90 -0.86
N LEU A 21 -3.91 2.40 0.31
CA LEU A 21 -4.12 1.75 1.61
C LEU A 21 -5.61 1.63 2.02
N PHE A 22 -6.48 2.48 1.47
CA PHE A 22 -7.94 2.41 1.69
C PHE A 22 -8.65 1.37 0.81
N GLN A 23 -7.92 0.67 -0.06
CA GLN A 23 -8.45 -0.51 -0.78
C GLN A 23 -8.10 -1.82 -0.07
N LEU A 24 -7.30 -1.77 1.00
CA LEU A 24 -6.94 -2.99 1.71
C LEU A 24 -8.21 -3.62 2.31
N GLU A 25 -8.47 -4.86 1.91
CA GLU A 25 -9.66 -5.62 2.31
C GLU A 25 -9.55 -6.18 3.76
N CYS A 26 -8.75 -5.54 4.60
CA CYS A 26 -8.49 -5.92 5.99
C CYS A 26 -9.10 -4.92 7.00
N GLN A 27 -9.64 -3.80 6.51
CA GLN A 27 -10.01 -2.64 7.32
C GLN A 27 -10.96 -2.91 8.49
N HIS A 28 -11.93 -3.80 8.27
CA HIS A 28 -12.98 -4.13 9.23
C HIS A 28 -12.57 -5.27 10.19
N LEU A 29 -11.50 -5.99 9.87
CA LEU A 29 -10.97 -7.11 10.66
C LEU A 29 -9.89 -6.67 11.65
N ILE A 30 -9.32 -5.47 11.45
CA ILE A 30 -8.24 -4.93 12.27
C ILE A 30 -8.82 -4.09 13.40
N CYS A 31 -8.52 -4.47 14.64
CA CYS A 31 -8.94 -3.72 15.80
C CYS A 31 -7.99 -2.54 16.08
N ARG A 32 -8.46 -1.55 16.85
CA ARG A 32 -7.67 -0.37 17.24
C ARG A 32 -6.33 -0.73 17.89
N LYS A 33 -6.28 -1.81 18.69
CA LYS A 33 -5.03 -2.27 19.33
C LYS A 33 -3.97 -2.69 18.30
N THR A 34 -4.37 -3.30 17.19
CA THR A 34 -3.45 -3.67 16.12
C THR A 34 -2.88 -2.44 15.42
N TYR A 35 -3.70 -1.42 15.16
CA TYR A 35 -3.21 -0.13 14.65
C TYR A 35 -2.24 0.54 15.63
N GLN A 36 -2.52 0.51 16.94
CA GLN A 36 -1.60 1.05 17.93
C GLN A 36 -0.25 0.33 17.96
N ARG A 37 -0.26 -1.02 17.89
CA ARG A 37 0.96 -1.81 17.79
C ARG A 37 1.75 -1.42 16.54
N LEU A 38 1.08 -1.39 15.38
CA LEU A 38 1.72 -1.04 14.11
C LEU A 38 2.31 0.38 14.13
N LYS A 39 1.59 1.35 14.72
CA LYS A 39 2.11 2.72 14.95
C LYS A 39 3.41 2.67 15.73
N ASN A 40 3.41 2.02 16.89
CA ASN A 40 4.58 1.94 17.76
C ASN A 40 5.78 1.27 17.06
N ASP A 41 5.53 0.17 16.34
CA ASP A 41 6.57 -0.57 15.61
C ASP A 41 7.18 0.29 14.49
N LEU A 42 6.36 1.00 13.71
CA LEU A 42 6.80 1.89 12.62
C LEU A 42 7.54 3.13 13.14
N GLU A 43 7.10 3.71 14.26
CA GLU A 43 7.80 4.82 14.90
C GLU A 43 9.14 4.39 15.49
N ALA A 44 9.20 3.22 16.13
CA ALA A 44 10.44 2.68 16.68
C ALA A 44 11.45 2.39 15.55
N ALA A 45 10.98 1.77 14.47
CA ALA A 45 11.74 1.59 13.24
C ALA A 45 12.31 2.92 12.73
N ARG A 46 11.47 3.96 12.57
CA ARG A 46 11.89 5.29 12.13
C ARG A 46 12.94 5.93 13.04
N LYS A 47 12.73 5.87 14.37
CA LYS A 47 13.65 6.45 15.37
C LYS A 47 14.99 5.75 15.42
N SER A 48 15.00 4.43 15.25
CA SER A 48 16.24 3.64 15.29
C SER A 48 17.20 3.98 14.15
N GLY A 49 16.72 4.68 13.10
CA GLY A 49 17.51 4.95 11.91
C GLY A 49 18.02 3.68 11.23
N ALA A 50 17.43 2.51 11.55
CA ALA A 50 17.77 1.25 10.91
C ALA A 50 17.76 1.50 9.41
N GLY A 51 18.86 1.16 8.73
CA GLY A 51 19.14 1.52 7.34
C GLY A 51 18.12 0.97 6.36
N PHE A 52 16.92 1.55 6.37
CA PHE A 52 15.89 1.28 5.41
C PHE A 52 16.45 1.74 4.07
N LYS A 53 16.46 0.84 3.09
CA LYS A 53 16.46 1.25 1.70
C LYS A 53 15.36 2.31 1.54
N GLU A 54 15.58 3.32 0.70
CA GLU A 54 14.62 4.43 0.52
C GLU A 54 13.19 3.91 0.22
N THR A 55 13.10 2.81 -0.54
CA THR A 55 11.84 2.11 -0.83
C THR A 55 11.10 1.65 0.43
N GLU A 56 11.80 1.12 1.43
CA GLU A 56 11.17 0.64 2.66
C GLU A 56 10.79 1.79 3.61
N LYS A 57 11.54 2.89 3.57
CA LYS A 57 11.21 4.12 4.29
C LYS A 57 9.90 4.72 3.77
N VAL A 58 9.75 4.84 2.45
CA VAL A 58 8.53 5.33 1.79
C VAL A 58 7.31 4.47 2.18
N ARG A 59 7.41 3.15 2.05
CA ARG A 59 6.33 2.21 2.43
C ARG A 59 5.96 2.35 3.91
N SER A 60 6.97 2.42 4.78
CA SER A 60 6.75 2.55 6.23
C SER A 60 6.04 3.86 6.59
N LEU A 61 6.38 4.96 5.92
CA LEU A 61 5.72 6.25 6.12
C LEU A 61 4.28 6.26 5.60
N ASN A 62 4.03 5.69 4.42
CA ASN A 62 2.67 5.55 3.88
C ASN A 62 1.79 4.70 4.83
N LEU A 63 2.30 3.57 5.30
CA LEU A 63 1.58 2.71 6.24
C LEU A 63 1.38 3.37 7.61
N LEU A 64 2.37 4.13 8.10
CA LEU A 64 2.25 4.90 9.33
C LEU A 64 1.19 5.99 9.19
N ALA A 65 1.17 6.73 8.08
CA ALA A 65 0.17 7.74 7.79
C ALA A 65 -1.24 7.14 7.81
N TYR A 66 -1.44 6.02 7.12
CA TYR A 66 -2.71 5.32 7.15
C TYR A 66 -3.08 4.85 8.57
N THR A 67 -2.12 4.30 9.31
CA THR A 67 -2.34 3.85 10.68
C THR A 67 -2.77 5.01 11.60
N LEU A 68 -2.08 6.15 11.53
CA LEU A 68 -2.43 7.37 12.28
C LEU A 68 -3.81 7.87 11.90
N PHE A 69 -4.15 7.90 10.61
CA PHE A 69 -5.48 8.28 10.15
C PHE A 69 -6.56 7.38 10.75
N ARG A 70 -6.34 6.06 10.79
CA ARG A 70 -7.26 5.09 11.41
C ARG A 70 -7.36 5.24 12.92
N LEU A 71 -6.35 5.79 13.58
CA LEU A 71 -6.36 6.13 15.01
C LEU A 71 -6.99 7.51 15.31
N GLY A 72 -7.26 8.31 14.26
CA GLY A 72 -7.87 9.64 14.36
C GLY A 72 -6.87 10.80 14.28
N GLU A 73 -5.58 10.51 14.11
CA GLU A 73 -4.48 11.48 14.07
C GLU A 73 -4.28 12.05 12.65
N LYS A 74 -5.33 12.69 12.12
CA LYS A 74 -5.44 13.06 10.69
C LYS A 74 -4.38 14.08 10.23
N THR A 75 -4.04 15.05 11.06
CA THR A 75 -3.08 16.10 10.70
C THR A 75 -1.68 15.52 10.51
N GLU A 76 -1.26 14.67 11.45
CA GLU A 76 0.04 14.00 11.37
C GLU A 76 0.07 13.01 10.20
N ALA A 77 -1.02 12.25 9.99
CA ALA A 77 -1.15 11.37 8.84
C ALA A 77 -0.91 12.08 7.50
N LEU A 78 -1.53 13.24 7.30
CA LEU A 78 -1.34 14.03 6.08
C LEU A 78 0.08 14.59 5.97
N ALA A 79 0.68 15.04 7.08
CA ALA A 79 2.05 15.53 7.09
C ALA A 79 3.08 14.45 6.68
N LEU A 80 2.86 13.18 7.06
CA LEU A 80 3.72 12.08 6.61
C LEU A 80 3.58 11.80 5.12
N LEU A 81 2.38 11.93 4.56
CA LEU A 81 2.19 11.79 3.11
C LEU A 81 2.85 12.95 2.36
N ASP A 82 2.81 14.16 2.91
CA ASP A 82 3.55 15.31 2.38
C ASP A 82 5.07 15.09 2.47
N GLU A 83 5.56 14.52 3.57
CA GLU A 83 6.97 14.14 3.73
C GLU A 83 7.41 13.19 2.62
N VAL A 84 6.64 12.13 2.37
CA VAL A 84 6.93 11.16 1.30
C VAL A 84 6.91 11.83 -0.07
N LEU A 85 5.88 12.62 -0.39
CA LEU A 85 5.73 13.25 -1.70
C LEU A 85 6.79 14.33 -2.00
N ASN A 86 7.48 14.83 -0.96
CA ASN A 86 8.61 15.75 -1.08
C ASN A 86 9.98 15.05 -1.13
N MET A 87 10.03 13.72 -1.01
CA MET A 87 11.27 12.96 -1.22
C MET A 87 11.63 12.93 -2.70
N GLU A 88 12.93 12.82 -2.97
CA GLU A 88 13.45 12.64 -4.33
C GLU A 88 12.77 11.43 -5.01
N ASP A 89 12.33 11.62 -6.26
CA ASP A 89 11.62 10.62 -7.06
C ASP A 89 10.30 10.06 -6.51
N GLN A 90 9.71 10.68 -5.46
CA GLN A 90 8.44 10.23 -4.87
C GLN A 90 7.23 11.15 -5.16
N HIS A 91 7.42 12.25 -5.89
CA HIS A 91 6.37 13.21 -6.23
C HIS A 91 5.14 12.58 -6.90
N ASP A 92 5.35 11.47 -7.63
CA ASP A 92 4.32 10.72 -8.37
C ASP A 92 4.06 9.33 -7.76
N ASN A 93 4.37 9.16 -6.47
CA ASN A 93 4.04 7.94 -5.74
C ASN A 93 2.51 7.77 -5.67
N ILE A 94 1.98 6.78 -6.40
CA ILE A 94 0.54 6.54 -6.52
C ILE A 94 -0.08 6.22 -5.16
N VAL A 95 0.57 5.39 -4.32
CA VAL A 95 0.04 5.00 -3.00
C VAL A 95 -0.10 6.23 -2.11
N SER A 96 0.90 7.10 -2.09
CA SER A 96 0.90 8.33 -1.29
C SER A 96 -0.16 9.31 -1.77
N LEU A 97 -0.21 9.60 -3.07
CA LEU A 97 -1.20 10.49 -3.66
C LEU A 97 -2.64 9.99 -3.42
N ALA A 98 -2.92 8.73 -3.75
CA ALA A 98 -4.26 8.17 -3.63
C ALA A 98 -4.70 8.02 -2.17
N SER A 99 -3.79 7.66 -1.26
CA SER A 99 -4.09 7.64 0.18
C SER A 99 -4.36 9.06 0.71
N LYS A 100 -3.59 10.07 0.26
CA LYS A 100 -3.80 11.47 0.62
C LYS A 100 -5.15 11.96 0.13
N ALA A 101 -5.51 11.67 -1.12
CA ALA A 101 -6.82 12.01 -1.69
C ALA A 101 -7.96 11.44 -0.84
N SER A 102 -7.89 10.16 -0.48
CA SER A 102 -8.88 9.51 0.41
C SER A 102 -8.98 10.18 1.78
N MET A 103 -7.86 10.51 2.41
CA MET A 103 -7.85 11.19 3.71
C MET A 103 -8.45 12.61 3.65
N LEU A 104 -8.13 13.36 2.60
CA LEU A 104 -8.67 14.69 2.36
C LEU A 104 -10.18 14.65 2.09
N TRP A 105 -10.67 13.64 1.36
CA TRP A 105 -12.08 13.47 1.07
C TRP A 105 -12.95 13.32 2.34
N HIS A 106 -12.41 12.63 3.35
CA HIS A 106 -13.02 12.50 4.68
C HIS A 106 -13.07 13.80 5.49
N THR A 107 -12.52 14.91 4.96
CA THR A 107 -12.55 16.24 5.55
C THR A 107 -13.35 17.17 4.62
N PRO A 108 -14.63 17.48 4.91
CA PRO A 108 -15.54 18.14 3.95
C PRO A 108 -14.98 19.41 3.30
N ILE A 109 -14.30 20.26 4.06
CA ILE A 109 -13.71 21.53 3.60
C ILE A 109 -12.56 21.29 2.59
N ARG A 110 -11.94 20.11 2.61
CA ARG A 110 -10.75 19.75 1.81
C ARG A 110 -11.06 18.84 0.62
N ARG A 111 -12.33 18.60 0.29
CA ARG A 111 -12.72 17.78 -0.87
C ARG A 111 -12.25 18.34 -2.21
N LYS A 112 -12.13 19.68 -2.32
CA LYS A 112 -11.54 20.31 -3.50
C LYS A 112 -10.08 19.90 -3.69
N GLU A 113 -9.29 19.89 -2.62
CA GLU A 113 -7.90 19.41 -2.64
C GLU A 113 -7.84 17.92 -2.99
N ALA A 114 -8.74 17.10 -2.43
CA ALA A 114 -8.82 15.68 -2.78
C ALA A 114 -9.04 15.46 -4.29
N ASN A 115 -9.96 16.21 -4.90
CA ASN A 115 -10.22 16.15 -6.34
C ASN A 115 -9.04 16.60 -7.20
N GLN A 116 -8.26 17.60 -6.75
CA GLN A 116 -7.04 18.02 -7.45
C GLN A 116 -5.99 16.91 -7.47
N ILE A 117 -5.86 16.15 -6.37
CA ILE A 117 -4.95 15.00 -6.34
C ILE A 117 -5.43 13.87 -7.27
N VAL A 118 -6.74 13.60 -7.30
CA VAL A 118 -7.31 12.61 -8.24
C VAL A 118 -7.05 13.05 -9.68
N GLN A 119 -7.21 14.33 -10.00
CA GLN A 119 -6.88 14.86 -11.32
C GLN A 119 -5.39 14.66 -11.65
N LYS A 120 -4.47 14.95 -10.70
CA LYS A 120 -3.05 14.67 -10.89
C LYS A 120 -2.81 13.17 -11.20
N LEU A 121 -3.44 12.27 -10.45
CA LEU A 121 -3.35 10.82 -10.69
C LEU A 121 -3.86 10.42 -12.08
N GLU A 122 -4.94 11.05 -12.55
CA GLU A 122 -5.47 10.86 -13.91
C GLU A 122 -4.51 11.38 -14.98
N GLU A 123 -3.86 12.52 -14.76
CA GLU A 123 -2.83 13.07 -15.65
C GLU A 123 -1.61 12.14 -15.76
N LEU A 124 -1.22 11.49 -14.66
CA LEU A 124 -0.14 10.50 -14.66
C LEU A 124 -0.39 9.34 -15.63
N ARG A 125 -1.65 9.02 -15.96
CA ARG A 125 -1.98 7.96 -16.94
C ARG A 125 -1.39 8.21 -18.33
N ASN A 126 -1.12 9.48 -18.66
CA ASN A 126 -0.60 9.89 -19.95
C ASN A 126 0.94 9.89 -20.00
N THR A 127 1.61 9.45 -18.92
CA THR A 127 3.08 9.39 -18.85
C THR A 127 3.58 8.00 -19.23
N ASP A 128 4.71 7.92 -19.93
CA ASP A 128 5.31 6.66 -20.39
C ASP A 128 5.69 5.69 -19.24
N GLY A 129 5.81 6.20 -18.00
CA GLY A 129 6.15 5.43 -16.80
C GLY A 129 4.95 4.92 -16.01
N PHE A 130 3.72 5.30 -16.36
CA PHE A 130 2.54 5.07 -15.54
C PHE A 130 2.30 3.61 -15.18
N HIS A 131 2.42 2.73 -16.17
CA HIS A 131 2.24 1.30 -15.98
C HIS A 131 3.17 0.77 -14.87
N TYR A 132 4.45 1.16 -14.90
CA TYR A 132 5.40 0.72 -13.87
C TYR A 132 5.14 1.38 -12.51
N LEU A 133 4.64 2.62 -12.46
CA LEU A 133 4.18 3.23 -11.22
C LEU A 133 3.05 2.41 -10.57
N GLN A 134 2.11 1.89 -11.35
CA GLN A 134 1.05 1.01 -10.85
C GLN A 134 1.60 -0.33 -10.33
N VAL A 135 2.59 -0.92 -11.01
CA VAL A 135 3.27 -2.14 -10.56
C VAL A 135 3.93 -1.91 -9.20
N LYS A 136 4.69 -0.82 -9.04
CA LYS A 136 5.30 -0.43 -7.76
C LYS A 136 4.24 -0.26 -6.65
N ALA A 137 3.14 0.41 -6.96
CA ALA A 137 2.07 0.66 -6.00
C ALA A 137 1.38 -0.64 -5.53
N LYS A 138 1.14 -1.59 -6.45
CA LYS A 138 0.64 -2.93 -6.11
C LYS A 138 1.64 -3.73 -5.26
N ALA A 139 2.93 -3.65 -5.56
CA ALA A 139 3.98 -4.30 -4.78
C ALA A 139 4.06 -3.74 -3.34
N GLU A 140 3.88 -2.43 -3.19
CA GLU A 140 3.76 -1.79 -1.88
C GLU A 140 2.54 -2.30 -1.10
N MET A 141 1.36 -2.38 -1.73
CA MET A 141 0.18 -2.98 -1.08
C MET A 141 0.40 -4.43 -0.65
N ALA A 142 1.18 -5.22 -1.41
CA ALA A 142 1.53 -6.58 -1.02
C ALA A 142 2.40 -6.60 0.26
N ALA A 143 3.35 -5.68 0.38
CA ALA A 143 4.15 -5.51 1.59
C ALA A 143 3.29 -5.07 2.79
N ASP A 144 2.31 -4.18 2.56
CA ASP A 144 1.40 -3.73 3.62
C ASP A 144 0.53 -4.87 4.16
N TYR A 145 -0.01 -5.73 3.28
CA TYR A 145 -0.74 -6.91 3.72
C TYR A 145 0.10 -7.80 4.66
N MET A 146 1.39 -7.98 4.35
CA MET A 146 2.31 -8.72 5.20
C MET A 146 2.50 -8.06 6.58
N ARG A 147 2.52 -6.73 6.66
CA ARG A 147 2.65 -5.98 7.93
C ARG A 147 1.38 -6.04 8.79
N PHE A 148 0.21 -6.23 8.19
CA PHE A 148 -1.04 -6.47 8.94
C PHE A 148 -1.13 -7.89 9.55
N GLY A 149 -0.31 -8.82 9.06
CA GLY A 149 -0.09 -10.13 9.66
C GLY A 149 -0.57 -11.31 8.80
N HIS A 150 -0.37 -12.52 9.33
CA HIS A 150 -0.49 -13.79 8.61
C HIS A 150 -1.84 -14.01 7.89
N ARG A 151 -2.94 -13.45 8.41
CA ARG A 151 -4.28 -13.59 7.82
C ARG A 151 -4.41 -12.99 6.43
N PHE A 152 -3.48 -12.12 6.03
CA PHE A 152 -3.49 -11.44 4.73
C PHE A 152 -2.36 -11.91 3.82
N THR A 153 -1.62 -12.93 4.23
CA THR A 153 -0.48 -13.45 3.47
C THR A 153 -0.89 -13.98 2.10
N GLU A 154 -2.06 -14.60 1.96
CA GLU A 154 -2.57 -15.03 0.64
C GLU A 154 -2.74 -13.87 -0.33
N LYS A 155 -3.30 -12.74 0.14
CA LYS A 155 -3.46 -11.53 -0.68
C LYS A 155 -2.12 -10.93 -1.08
N ALA A 156 -1.13 -10.97 -0.17
CA ALA A 156 0.22 -10.56 -0.49
C ALA A 156 0.85 -11.46 -1.57
N ILE A 157 0.71 -12.79 -1.46
CA ILE A 157 1.19 -13.75 -2.46
C ILE A 157 0.56 -13.47 -3.83
N ASP A 158 -0.76 -13.30 -3.89
CA ASP A 158 -1.47 -13.03 -5.14
C ASP A 158 -1.01 -11.72 -5.80
N LEU A 159 -0.77 -10.66 -5.02
CA LEU A 159 -0.24 -9.41 -5.55
C LEU A 159 1.21 -9.56 -6.01
N TYR A 160 2.07 -10.21 -5.22
CA TYR A 160 3.47 -10.43 -5.59
C TYR A 160 3.59 -11.24 -6.89
N ASN A 161 2.80 -12.30 -7.04
CA ASN A 161 2.77 -13.10 -8.27
C ASN A 161 2.34 -12.30 -9.51
N LYS A 162 1.51 -11.25 -9.33
CA LYS A 162 1.13 -10.33 -10.42
C LYS A 162 2.24 -9.34 -10.76
N VAL A 163 2.94 -8.78 -9.76
CA VAL A 163 3.90 -7.68 -9.99
C VAL A 163 5.32 -8.15 -10.34
N ILE A 164 5.75 -9.34 -9.86
CA ILE A 164 7.12 -9.85 -10.09
C ILE A 164 7.43 -10.04 -11.59
N PRO A 165 6.52 -10.58 -12.43
CA PRO A 165 6.77 -10.70 -13.87
C PRO A 165 6.97 -9.34 -14.57
N GLU A 166 6.40 -8.27 -14.03
CA GLU A 166 6.47 -6.90 -14.55
C GLU A 166 7.58 -6.07 -13.86
N GLY A 167 8.34 -6.68 -12.96
CA GLY A 167 9.36 -6.01 -12.16
C GLY A 167 10.62 -5.65 -12.93
N ARG A 168 11.27 -4.55 -12.50
CA ARG A 168 12.57 -4.13 -13.01
C ARG A 168 13.63 -4.31 -11.92
N GLU A 169 14.86 -4.46 -12.36
CA GLU A 169 16.02 -4.55 -11.48
C GLU A 169 16.40 -3.15 -10.96
N PRO A 170 16.76 -2.97 -9.68
CA PRO A 170 16.93 -4.00 -8.65
C PRO A 170 15.68 -4.30 -7.79
N GLU A 171 14.57 -3.58 -7.96
CA GLU A 171 13.43 -3.64 -7.03
C GLU A 171 12.72 -4.99 -7.01
N VAL A 172 12.75 -5.72 -8.13
CA VAL A 172 12.14 -7.05 -8.24
C VAL A 172 12.71 -8.04 -7.21
N TRP A 173 13.97 -7.89 -6.79
CA TRP A 173 14.55 -8.73 -5.72
C TRP A 173 13.89 -8.49 -4.37
N ASP A 174 13.56 -7.24 -4.05
CA ASP A 174 12.85 -6.92 -2.80
C ASP A 174 11.44 -7.54 -2.82
N TRP A 175 10.80 -7.60 -3.99
CA TRP A 175 9.48 -8.22 -4.15
C TRP A 175 9.54 -9.74 -4.08
N LYS A 176 10.54 -10.38 -4.72
CA LYS A 176 10.80 -11.82 -4.59
C LYS A 176 11.11 -12.20 -3.15
N MET A 177 11.89 -11.40 -2.44
CA MET A 177 12.16 -11.57 -1.02
C MET A 177 10.87 -11.42 -0.19
N GLY A 178 10.03 -10.44 -0.52
CA GLY A 178 8.69 -10.28 0.08
C GLY A 178 7.81 -11.50 -0.12
N LEU A 179 7.77 -12.05 -1.34
CA LEU A 179 7.04 -13.27 -1.68
C LEU A 179 7.59 -14.50 -0.92
N ALA A 180 8.91 -14.65 -0.83
CA ALA A 180 9.52 -15.74 -0.07
C ALA A 180 9.14 -15.68 1.42
N LYS A 181 9.14 -14.49 2.02
CA LYS A 181 8.64 -14.29 3.40
C LYS A 181 7.16 -14.64 3.52
N ALA A 182 6.36 -14.29 2.51
CA ALA A 182 4.95 -14.65 2.47
C ALA A 182 4.74 -16.17 2.42
N TYR A 183 5.44 -16.89 1.53
CA TYR A 183 5.39 -18.35 1.51
C TYR A 183 5.87 -18.97 2.82
N ARG A 184 6.94 -18.45 3.42
CA ARG A 184 7.39 -18.93 4.74
C ARG A 184 6.30 -18.81 5.79
N HIS A 185 5.59 -17.68 5.86
CA HIS A 185 4.45 -17.54 6.77
C HIS A 185 3.36 -18.59 6.52
N THR A 186 3.10 -18.97 5.26
CA THR A 186 2.12 -20.03 4.94
C THR A 186 2.62 -21.44 5.27
N MET A 187 3.92 -21.69 5.18
CA MET A 187 4.53 -22.97 5.53
C MET A 187 4.61 -23.16 7.04
N ASP A 188 4.93 -22.11 7.78
CA ASP A 188 4.86 -22.08 9.25
C ASP A 188 3.41 -22.31 9.77
N LEU A 189 2.40 -22.13 8.89
CA LEU A 189 0.97 -22.37 9.16
C LEU A 189 0.48 -23.79 8.78
N GLN A 190 1.33 -24.70 8.28
CA GLN A 190 0.92 -26.11 8.04
C GLN A 190 0.82 -26.88 9.37
N HIS A 191 -0.26 -26.77 10.16
CA HIS A 191 -1.58 -27.32 9.84
C HIS A 191 -2.52 -26.46 8.95
N THR A 192 -2.49 -26.67 7.63
CA THR A 192 -3.68 -26.81 6.73
C THR A 192 -3.23 -27.10 5.27
N PRO A 193 -4.04 -27.83 4.46
CA PRO A 193 -3.55 -28.76 3.41
C PRO A 193 -3.51 -28.18 1.97
N TYR A 194 -3.18 -26.91 1.77
CA TYR A 194 -3.40 -26.24 0.47
C TYR A 194 -2.17 -26.15 -0.46
N VAL A 195 -0.99 -26.60 -0.02
CA VAL A 195 0.26 -26.46 -0.80
C VAL A 195 0.37 -27.50 -1.94
N ALA A 196 -0.42 -28.58 -1.92
CA ALA A 196 -0.30 -29.66 -2.92
C ALA A 196 -0.79 -29.31 -4.35
N GLY A 197 -1.42 -28.15 -4.59
CA GLY A 197 -2.10 -27.86 -5.86
C GLY A 197 -1.38 -26.94 -6.85
N ARG A 198 -0.35 -26.17 -6.44
CA ARG A 198 0.29 -25.15 -7.31
C ARG A 198 1.81 -25.30 -7.48
N GLU A 199 2.44 -26.29 -6.84
CA GLU A 199 3.90 -26.45 -6.90
C GLU A 199 4.43 -26.98 -8.24
N ALA A 200 3.57 -27.36 -9.19
CA ALA A 200 4.01 -27.90 -10.48
C ALA A 200 4.66 -26.87 -11.44
N GLN A 201 4.65 -25.56 -11.15
CA GLN A 201 5.21 -24.54 -12.05
C GLN A 201 6.35 -23.70 -11.46
N VAL A 202 6.62 -23.77 -10.15
CA VAL A 202 7.60 -22.87 -9.52
C VAL A 202 9.02 -23.44 -9.51
N PHE A 203 9.19 -24.75 -9.78
CA PHE A 203 10.49 -25.44 -9.73
C PHE A 203 11.16 -25.68 -11.09
N GLN A 204 10.87 -24.86 -12.11
CA GLN A 204 11.52 -24.97 -13.44
C GLN A 204 12.72 -24.05 -13.67
N TRP A 205 13.22 -23.33 -12.65
CA TRP A 205 14.39 -22.45 -12.76
C TRP A 205 15.36 -22.54 -11.58
N LEU A 206 15.66 -23.77 -11.14
CA LEU A 206 16.90 -24.12 -10.44
C LEU A 206 17.66 -25.13 -11.30
#